data_AF-A0A957BDV1-F1
#
_entry.id   AF-A0A957BDV1-F1
#
_cell.length_a   1.000
_cell.length_b   1.000
_cell.length_c   1.000
_cell.angle_alpha   90.00
_cell.angle_beta   90.00
_cell.angle_gamma   90.00
#
_symmetry.space_group_name_H-M   'P 1'
#
loop_
_entity.id
_entity.type
_entity.pdbx_description
1 polymer ?
#
loop_
_entity_poly.entity_id
_entity_poly.type
_entity_poly.pdbx_seq_one_letter_code
_entity_poly.pdbx_strand_id
1 'polypeptide(L)'
;MTSKTTLLTLLILALLLTSGLTTAQQQSGYDIALERIEAARASGATSLDLNGLGLDTLPPELFQLSHLTYLGLGDNRLTSLPVGID
;
A
#
# COMPACT_ATOMS: atom_id res chain seq x y z
N MET A 1 32.07 -30.29 -7.42
CA MET A 1 30.87 -29.67 -8.04
C MET A 1 29.80 -29.26 -7.01
N THR A 2 30.18 -28.94 -5.76
CA THR A 2 29.23 -28.57 -4.68
C THR A 2 29.20 -27.08 -4.37
N SER A 3 30.19 -26.29 -4.80
CA SER A 3 30.33 -24.87 -4.39
C SER A 3 29.22 -23.95 -4.91
N LYS A 4 28.77 -24.09 -6.18
CA LYS A 4 27.75 -23.18 -6.75
C LYS A 4 26.35 -23.46 -6.20
N THR A 5 26.01 -24.72 -5.97
CA THR A 5 24.69 -25.11 -5.44
C THR A 5 24.56 -24.70 -3.98
N THR A 6 25.58 -24.95 -3.14
CA THR A 6 25.56 -24.56 -1.73
C THR A 6 25.49 -23.04 -1.53
N LEU A 7 26.18 -22.26 -2.37
CA LEU A 7 26.09 -20.79 -2.34
C LEU A 7 24.69 -20.31 -2.69
N LEU A 8 24.06 -20.91 -3.71
CA LEU A 8 22.71 -20.60 -4.14
C LEU A 8 21.68 -20.97 -3.05
N THR A 9 21.87 -22.11 -2.38
CA THR A 9 21.00 -22.55 -1.27
C THR A 9 21.08 -21.61 -0.07
N LEU A 10 22.28 -21.13 0.30
CA LEU A 10 22.47 -20.17 1.38
C LEU A 10 21.87 -18.79 1.06
N LEU A 11 21.94 -18.36 -0.20
CA LEU A 11 21.36 -17.10 -0.66
C LEU A 11 19.82 -17.12 -0.58
N ILE A 12 19.21 -18.24 -0.97
CA ILE A 12 17.76 -18.46 -0.83
C ILE A 12 17.34 -18.49 0.64
N LEU A 13 18.12 -19.15 1.52
CA LEU A 13 17.84 -19.16 2.96
C LEU A 13 17.97 -17.78 3.59
N ALA A 14 18.97 -16.99 3.19
CA ALA A 14 19.14 -15.61 3.65
C ALA A 14 17.97 -14.71 3.21
N LEU A 15 17.47 -14.88 1.98
CA LEU A 15 16.28 -14.18 1.46
C LEU A 15 14.99 -14.57 2.20
N LEU A 16 14.87 -15.83 2.64
CA LEU A 16 13.76 -16.32 3.46
C LEU A 16 13.83 -15.81 4.92
N LEU A 17 15.03 -15.56 5.45
CA LEU A 17 15.22 -15.02 6.80
C LEU A 17 14.98 -13.49 6.86
N THR A 18 15.28 -12.76 5.78
CA THR A 18 14.97 -11.31 5.71
C THR A 18 13.49 -11.02 5.48
N SER A 19 12.76 -11.94 4.85
CA SER A 19 11.31 -11.80 4.66
C SER A 19 10.53 -12.01 5.98
N GLY A 20 11.18 -12.49 7.05
CA GLY A 20 10.63 -12.62 8.39
C GLY A 20 10.84 -11.41 9.32
N LEU A 21 11.45 -10.30 8.87
CA LEU A 21 11.74 -9.13 9.72
C LEU A 21 11.21 -7.78 9.17
N THR A 22 10.58 -7.76 8.01
CA THR A 22 9.92 -6.56 7.48
C THR A 22 8.55 -6.35 8.15
N THR A 23 8.53 -5.49 9.17
CA THR A 23 7.39 -4.64 9.59
C THR A 23 6.02 -5.30 9.46
N ALA A 24 5.66 -6.14 10.43
CA ALA A 24 4.29 -6.57 10.64
C ALA A 24 3.41 -5.34 10.92
N GLN A 25 2.70 -4.85 9.89
CA GLN A 25 1.39 -4.16 9.89
C GLN A 25 1.16 -3.22 8.69
N GLN A 26 2.15 -2.93 7.84
CA GLN A 26 1.99 -1.87 6.83
C GLN A 26 1.40 -2.31 5.47
N GLN A 27 1.31 -3.61 5.18
CA GLN A 27 0.91 -4.09 3.85
C GLN A 27 -0.62 -4.22 3.67
N SER A 28 -1.39 -4.60 4.70
CA SER A 28 -2.82 -4.92 4.54
C SER A 28 -3.71 -3.71 4.24
N GLY A 29 -3.47 -2.55 4.86
CA GLY A 29 -4.33 -1.38 4.70
C GLY A 29 -4.14 -0.67 3.36
N TYR A 30 -2.89 -0.61 2.91
CA TYR A 30 -2.52 -0.01 1.63
C TYR A 30 -3.06 -0.81 0.44
N ASP A 31 -2.98 -2.14 0.50
CA ASP A 31 -3.55 -3.02 -0.54
C ASP A 31 -5.07 -2.84 -0.65
N ILE A 32 -5.77 -2.75 0.48
CA ILE A 32 -7.22 -2.46 0.52
C ILE A 32 -7.51 -1.07 -0.07
N ALA A 33 -6.68 -0.06 0.24
CA ALA A 33 -6.85 1.27 -0.32
C ALA A 33 -6.73 1.24 -1.85
N LEU A 34 -5.73 0.54 -2.40
CA LEU A 34 -5.58 0.36 -3.85
C LEU A 34 -6.80 -0.33 -4.48
N GLU A 35 -7.30 -1.40 -3.87
CA GLU A 35 -8.50 -2.09 -4.38
C GLU A 35 -9.70 -1.15 -4.45
N ARG A 36 -9.93 -0.36 -3.40
CA ARG A 36 -11.04 0.60 -3.36
C ARG A 36 -10.86 1.76 -4.35
N ILE A 37 -9.63 2.24 -4.54
CA ILE A 37 -9.28 3.26 -5.54
C ILE A 37 -9.61 2.74 -6.95
N GLU A 38 -9.24 1.50 -7.24
CA GLU A 38 -9.51 0.87 -8.54
C GLU A 38 -11.01 0.65 -8.76
N ALA A 39 -11.73 0.23 -7.73
CA ALA A 39 -13.19 0.12 -7.79
C ALA A 39 -13.85 1.49 -8.04
N ALA A 40 -13.37 2.57 -7.39
CA ALA A 40 -13.88 3.92 -7.60
C ALA A 40 -13.57 4.45 -9.01
N ARG A 41 -12.39 4.14 -9.55
CA ARG A 41 -12.00 4.44 -10.93
C ARG A 41 -12.93 3.75 -11.94
N ALA A 42 -13.17 2.45 -11.75
CA ALA A 42 -13.98 1.65 -12.66
C ALA A 42 -15.47 2.04 -12.64
N SER A 43 -15.98 2.42 -11.46
CA SER A 43 -17.40 2.79 -11.27
C SER A 43 -17.69 4.27 -11.50
N GLY A 44 -16.67 5.13 -11.54
CA GLY A 44 -16.86 6.58 -11.53
C GLY A 44 -17.44 7.09 -10.19
N ALA A 45 -17.21 6.37 -9.09
CA ALA A 45 -17.72 6.76 -7.79
C ALA A 45 -17.15 8.12 -7.37
N THR A 46 -18.03 9.03 -6.96
CA THR A 46 -17.65 10.37 -6.48
C THR A 46 -17.29 10.39 -4.99
N SER A 47 -17.46 9.26 -4.29
CA SER A 47 -17.17 9.13 -2.87
C SER A 47 -16.31 7.90 -2.62
N LEU A 48 -15.24 8.05 -1.84
CA LEU A 48 -14.34 6.98 -1.47
C LEU A 48 -14.06 7.02 0.05
N ASP A 49 -14.29 5.90 0.71
CA ASP A 49 -14.01 5.70 2.12
C ASP A 49 -12.74 4.88 2.30
N LEU A 50 -11.70 5.47 2.88
CA LEU A 50 -10.45 4.84 3.29
C LEU A 50 -10.23 4.95 4.82
N ASN A 51 -11.29 5.16 5.60
CA ASN A 51 -11.20 5.29 7.05
C ASN A 51 -10.70 3.97 7.68
N GLY A 52 -9.92 4.07 8.76
CA GLY A 52 -9.55 2.91 9.57
C GLY A 52 -8.58 1.93 8.91
N LEU A 53 -7.92 2.31 7.82
CA LEU A 53 -7.00 1.44 7.08
C LEU A 53 -5.58 1.48 7.64
N GLY A 54 -5.32 2.26 8.70
CA GLY A 54 -3.99 2.37 9.30
C GLY A 54 -2.93 2.93 8.34
N LEU A 55 -3.36 3.74 7.36
CA LEU A 55 -2.48 4.30 6.33
C LEU A 55 -1.50 5.29 6.96
N ASP A 56 -0.20 5.05 6.77
CA ASP A 56 0.86 6.03 7.08
C ASP A 56 1.11 6.96 5.88
N THR A 57 0.77 6.52 4.67
CA THR A 57 0.85 7.29 3.41
C THR A 57 -0.36 6.98 2.52
N LEU A 58 -0.69 7.88 1.60
CA LEU A 58 -1.75 7.67 0.62
C LEU A 58 -1.19 7.10 -0.68
N PRO A 59 -1.88 6.13 -1.34
CA PRO A 59 -1.47 5.68 -2.66
C PRO A 59 -1.54 6.83 -3.68
N PRO A 60 -0.51 7.03 -4.53
CA PRO A 60 -0.50 8.11 -5.52
C PRO A 60 -1.64 8.00 -6.56
N GLU A 61 -2.14 6.79 -6.81
CA GLU A 61 -3.27 6.51 -7.69
C GLU A 61 -4.56 7.23 -7.22
N LEU A 62 -4.70 7.48 -5.92
CA LEU A 62 -5.82 8.22 -5.35
C LEU A 62 -5.99 9.60 -6.00
N PHE A 63 -4.88 10.28 -6.29
CA PHE A 63 -4.89 11.64 -6.85
C PHE A 63 -5.21 11.68 -8.35
N GLN A 64 -5.35 10.53 -8.99
CA GLN A 64 -5.81 10.44 -10.39
C GLN A 64 -7.35 10.40 -10.48
N LEU A 65 -8.06 10.21 -9.36
CA LEU A 65 -9.52 10.20 -9.30
C LEU A 65 -10.08 11.63 -9.29
N SER A 66 -9.97 12.34 -10.42
CA SER A 66 -10.40 13.75 -10.53
C SER A 66 -11.92 13.97 -10.38
N HIS A 67 -12.72 12.90 -10.47
CA HIS A 67 -14.17 12.93 -10.27
C HIS A 67 -14.59 12.77 -8.80
N LEU A 68 -13.65 12.51 -7.89
CA LEU A 68 -13.94 12.30 -6.48
C LEU A 68 -14.33 13.64 -5.81
N THR A 69 -15.47 13.67 -5.13
CA THR A 69 -15.98 14.82 -4.38
C THR A 69 -15.96 14.62 -2.87
N TYR A 70 -15.86 13.37 -2.42
CA TYR A 70 -15.75 13.01 -1.00
C TYR A 70 -14.68 11.95 -0.77
N LEU A 71 -13.82 12.18 0.21
CA LEU A 71 -12.76 11.27 0.63
C LEU A 71 -12.72 11.15 2.16
N GLY A 72 -12.96 9.94 2.68
CA GLY A 72 -12.82 9.62 4.10
C GLY A 72 -11.43 9.10 4.44
N LEU A 73 -10.70 9.78 5.32
CA LEU A 73 -9.34 9.40 5.77
C LEU A 73 -9.17 9.31 7.29
N GLY A 74 -10.26 9.43 8.06
CA GLY A 74 -10.28 9.27 9.50
C GLY A 74 -9.74 7.92 9.97
N ASP A 75 -9.32 7.84 11.23
CA ASP A 75 -8.77 6.63 11.84
C ASP A 75 -7.58 6.00 11.08
N ASN A 76 -6.80 6.82 10.38
CA ASN A 76 -5.52 6.45 9.80
C ASN A 76 -4.35 7.01 10.63
N ARG A 77 -3.12 6.69 10.20
CA ARG A 77 -1.86 7.11 10.84
C ARG A 77 -1.15 8.22 10.07
N LEU A 78 -1.88 8.89 9.17
CA LEU A 78 -1.37 9.97 8.34
C LEU A 78 -0.90 11.13 9.22
N THR A 79 0.38 11.49 9.10
CA THR A 79 0.97 12.64 9.81
C THR A 79 0.94 13.92 8.96
N SER A 80 0.79 13.76 7.65
CA SER A 80 0.66 14.84 6.69
C SER A 80 -0.17 14.36 5.51
N LEU A 81 -0.93 15.27 4.91
CA LEU A 81 -1.45 15.09 3.57
C LEU A 81 -0.46 15.71 2.58
N PRO A 82 -0.27 15.12 1.38
CA PRO A 82 0.54 15.77 0.36
C PRO A 82 -0.06 17.15 0.04
N VAL A 83 0.79 18.18 0.07
CA VAL A 83 0.46 19.52 -0.40
C VAL A 83 0.38 19.46 -1.92
N GLY A 84 -0.84 19.58 -2.47
CA GLY A 84 -1.04 19.61 -3.92
C GLY A 84 -2.24 18.80 -4.37
N ILE A 85 -3.43 19.29 -4.02
CA ILE A 85 -4.53 19.29 -4.99
C ILE A 85 -4.29 20.56 -5.82
N ASP A 86 -3.83 20.40 -7.05
CA ASP A 86 -3.81 21.50 -8.05
C ASP A 86 -5.03 21.35 -8.95
#